data_AF-F0BJF3-F1
#
_entry.id   AF-F0BJF3-F1
#
_cell.length_a   1.000
_cell.length_b   1.000
_cell.length_c   1.000
_cell.angle_alpha   90.00
_cell.angle_beta   90.00
_cell.angle_gamma   90.00
#
_symmetry.space_group_name_H-M   'P 1'
#
loop_
_entity.id
_entity.type
_entity.pdbx_description
1 polymer ?
#
loop_
_entity_poly.entity_id
_entity_poly.type
_entity_poly.pdbx_seq_one_letter_code
_entity_poly.pdbx_strand_id
1 'polypeptide(L)'
;MTLTPPAKLVIDVIHEEAELVFNQQEEAIELEGKIVLSIAIRLLAERHMIRTINNAVFIEAVKKNQTIKLLQEYKRLGLGRLEDVSVLEQVNLMTPENIHLNSFMYEPILDLGIAHLKALYAEVKLLP
;
A
#
# COMPACT_ATOMS: atom_id res chain seq x y z
N MET A 1 -1.49 -11.99 21.51
CA MET A 1 -1.27 -12.48 20.13
C MET A 1 0.22 -12.68 19.95
N THR A 2 0.65 -13.92 19.75
CA THR A 2 2.06 -14.28 19.49
C THR A 2 2.19 -14.63 18.02
N LEU A 3 3.00 -13.86 17.28
CA LEU A 3 3.37 -14.18 15.91
C LEU A 3 4.22 -15.45 15.92
N THR A 4 3.78 -16.48 15.19
CA THR A 4 4.48 -17.76 15.08
C THR A 4 4.99 -17.84 13.64
N PRO A 5 6.30 -17.88 13.35
CA PRO A 5 7.45 -17.98 14.26
C PRO A 5 7.96 -16.62 14.80
N PRO A 6 8.61 -16.62 15.98
CA PRO A 6 9.01 -15.41 16.72
C PRO A 6 10.12 -14.54 16.09
N ALA A 7 10.69 -14.95 14.94
CA ALA A 7 11.77 -14.24 14.25
C ALA A 7 11.32 -13.49 12.98
N LYS A 8 10.04 -13.60 12.60
CA LYS A 8 9.52 -13.04 11.35
C LYS A 8 9.11 -11.59 11.51
N LEU A 9 9.52 -10.72 10.59
CA LEU A 9 9.09 -9.32 10.65
C LEU A 9 7.59 -9.24 10.32
N VAL A 10 6.87 -8.32 10.98
CA VAL A 10 5.45 -8.07 10.70
C VAL A 10 5.22 -7.74 9.23
N ILE A 11 6.16 -7.02 8.61
CA ILE A 11 6.10 -6.72 7.19
C ILE A 11 6.12 -7.97 6.33
N ASP A 12 6.89 -9.00 6.70
CA ASP A 12 6.97 -10.25 5.93
C ASP A 12 5.64 -11.02 6.03
N VAL A 13 5.04 -11.05 7.22
CA VAL A 13 3.72 -11.66 7.44
C VAL A 13 2.65 -10.95 6.59
N ILE A 14 2.65 -9.62 6.57
CA ILE A 14 1.69 -8.86 5.75
C ILE A 14 1.82 -9.18 4.26
N HIS A 15 3.05 -9.30 3.75
CA HIS A 15 3.27 -9.65 2.35
C HIS A 15 2.78 -11.07 2.04
N GLU A 16 3.04 -12.03 2.92
CA GLU A 16 2.57 -13.41 2.72
C GLU A 16 1.05 -13.51 2.72
N GLU A 17 0.40 -12.88 3.69
CA GLU A 17 -1.07 -12.83 3.73
C GLU A 17 -1.63 -12.11 2.50
N ALA A 18 -0.98 -11.05 2.03
CA ALA A 18 -1.37 -10.36 0.81
C ALA A 18 -1.25 -11.25 -0.44
N GLU A 19 -0.20 -12.07 -0.54
CA GLU A 19 -0.09 -13.07 -1.61
C GLU A 19 -1.19 -14.14 -1.52
N LEU A 20 -1.54 -14.60 -0.33
CA LEU A 20 -2.64 -15.55 -0.15
C LEU A 20 -3.96 -14.95 -0.63
N VAL A 21 -4.30 -13.74 -0.18
CA VAL A 21 -5.52 -13.02 -0.58
C VAL A 21 -5.53 -12.73 -2.08
N PHE A 22 -4.38 -12.33 -2.66
CA PHE A 22 -4.24 -12.07 -4.08
C PHE A 22 -4.57 -13.31 -4.93
N ASN A 23 -4.11 -14.50 -4.51
CA ASN A 23 -4.30 -15.75 -5.25
C ASN A 23 -5.65 -16.47 -5.00
N GLN A 24 -6.42 -16.06 -3.98
CA GLN A 24 -7.76 -16.60 -3.72
C GLN A 24 -8.78 -16.21 -4.82
N GLN A 25 -9.79 -17.05 -5.08
CA GLN A 25 -10.88 -16.71 -6.00
C GLN A 25 -11.85 -15.69 -5.38
N GLU A 26 -12.46 -14.84 -6.21
CA GLU A 26 -13.06 -13.54 -5.82
C GLU A 26 -14.30 -13.61 -4.90
N GLU A 27 -14.99 -14.74 -4.79
CA GLU A 27 -16.35 -14.77 -4.25
C GLU A 27 -16.48 -14.85 -2.71
N ALA A 28 -15.38 -14.96 -1.96
CA ALA A 28 -15.44 -15.12 -0.50
C ALA A 28 -14.44 -14.26 0.27
N ILE A 29 -14.03 -13.10 -0.26
CA ILE A 29 -13.02 -12.28 0.43
C ILE A 29 -13.68 -11.22 1.31
N GLU A 30 -13.61 -11.50 2.60
CA GLU A 30 -14.06 -10.65 3.71
C GLU A 30 -13.20 -9.35 3.80
N LEU A 31 -13.69 -8.39 4.58
CA LEU A 31 -13.08 -7.05 4.77
C LEU A 31 -11.58 -7.12 5.13
N GLU A 32 -11.19 -8.15 5.86
CA GLU A 32 -9.84 -8.49 6.29
C GLU A 32 -8.87 -8.58 5.11
N GLY A 33 -9.26 -9.27 4.02
CA GLY A 33 -8.41 -9.41 2.84
C GLY A 33 -8.18 -8.08 2.14
N LYS A 34 -9.21 -7.23 2.08
CA LYS A 34 -9.07 -5.86 1.53
C LYS A 34 -8.13 -5.00 2.38
N ILE A 35 -8.20 -5.13 3.70
CA ILE A 35 -7.31 -4.42 4.64
C ILE A 35 -5.87 -4.90 4.44
N VAL A 36 -5.63 -6.21 4.39
CA VAL A 36 -4.30 -6.79 4.18
C VAL A 36 -3.70 -6.30 2.87
N LEU A 37 -4.44 -6.38 1.76
CA LEU A 37 -3.99 -5.86 0.46
C LEU A 37 -3.69 -4.36 0.54
N SER A 38 -4.57 -3.56 1.15
CA SER A 38 -4.39 -2.11 1.25
C SER A 38 -3.13 -1.72 2.05
N ILE A 39 -2.79 -2.49 3.09
CA ILE A 39 -1.56 -2.28 3.85
C ILE A 39 -0.34 -2.69 3.02
N ALA A 40 -0.38 -3.87 2.37
CA ALA A 40 0.73 -4.36 1.56
C ALA A 40 1.04 -3.45 0.37
N ILE A 41 0.02 -2.96 -0.33
CA ILE A 41 0.12 -1.98 -1.42
C ILE A 41 0.89 -0.74 -0.96
N ARG A 42 0.48 -0.14 0.16
CA ARG A 42 1.18 1.05 0.70
C ARG A 42 2.63 0.73 1.07
N LEU A 43 2.89 -0.38 1.76
CA LEU A 43 4.24 -0.74 2.16
C LEU A 43 5.18 -0.95 0.97
N LEU A 44 4.70 -1.57 -0.11
CA LEU A 44 5.47 -1.75 -1.34
C LEU A 44 5.74 -0.42 -2.04
N ALA A 45 4.71 0.42 -2.20
CA ALA A 45 4.83 1.74 -2.81
C ALA A 45 5.81 2.63 -2.02
N GLU A 46 5.70 2.66 -0.69
CA GLU A 46 6.59 3.43 0.16
C GLU A 46 8.02 2.91 0.11
N ARG A 47 8.23 1.58 0.11
CA ARG A 47 9.56 0.99 -0.05
C ARG A 47 10.20 1.42 -1.35
N HIS A 48 9.45 1.39 -2.46
CA HIS A 48 9.90 1.88 -3.75
C HIS A 48 10.29 3.37 -3.67
N MET A 49 9.38 4.23 -3.21
CA MET A 49 9.64 5.68 -3.12
C MET A 49 10.82 6.02 -2.20
N ILE A 50 10.92 5.39 -1.03
CA ILE A 50 12.04 5.57 -0.08
C ILE A 50 13.37 5.23 -0.74
N ARG A 51 13.44 4.08 -1.42
CA ARG A 51 14.65 3.63 -2.10
C ARG A 51 15.03 4.56 -3.24
N THR A 52 14.06 5.04 -4.02
CA THR A 52 14.30 5.91 -5.17
C THR A 52 14.66 7.34 -4.75
N ILE A 53 14.04 7.88 -3.69
CA ILE A 53 14.36 9.21 -3.14
C ILE A 53 15.76 9.21 -2.51
N ASN A 54 16.13 8.12 -1.82
CA ASN A 54 17.47 7.91 -1.23
C ASN A 54 17.99 9.09 -0.37
N ASN A 55 17.11 9.71 0.42
CA ASN A 55 17.44 10.85 1.29
C ASN A 55 16.98 10.56 2.73
N ALA A 56 17.90 10.01 3.54
CA ALA A 56 17.61 9.60 4.92
C ALA A 56 17.10 10.77 5.79
N VAL A 57 17.66 11.97 5.64
CA VAL A 57 17.25 13.15 6.41
C VAL A 57 15.79 13.51 6.15
N PHE A 58 15.38 13.49 4.87
CA PHE A 58 13.99 13.73 4.50
C PHE A 58 13.08 12.61 5.03
N ILE A 59 13.44 11.35 4.80
CA ILE A 59 12.63 10.19 5.21
C ILE A 59 12.41 10.18 6.73
N GLU A 60 13.46 10.42 7.52
CA GLU A 60 13.36 10.47 8.98
C GLU A 60 12.52 11.64 9.50
N ALA A 61 12.41 12.74 8.74
CA ALA A 61 11.58 13.90 9.09
C ALA A 61 10.07 13.65 8.86
N VAL A 62 9.71 12.65 8.06
CA VAL A 62 8.30 12.30 7.79
C VAL A 62 7.72 11.53 8.99
N LYS A 63 6.85 12.19 9.78
CA LYS A 63 6.21 11.59 10.98
C LYS A 63 4.74 11.22 10.84
N LYS A 64 4.06 11.71 9.80
CA LYS A 64 2.61 11.54 9.54
C LYS A 64 2.32 11.75 8.06
N ASN A 65 1.29 11.09 7.54
CA ASN A 65 0.88 11.16 6.13
C ASN A 65 2.05 10.77 5.23
N GLN A 66 2.66 9.62 5.54
CA GLN A 66 3.93 9.20 4.95
C GLN A 66 3.78 8.94 3.45
N THR A 67 2.77 8.17 3.04
CA THR A 67 2.60 7.76 1.64
C THR A 67 2.49 9.00 0.73
N ILE A 68 1.63 9.97 1.10
CA ILE A 68 1.44 11.18 0.29
C ILE A 68 2.65 12.11 0.31
N LYS A 69 3.38 12.22 1.43
CA LYS A 69 4.60 13.05 1.50
C LYS A 69 5.74 12.47 0.67
N LEU A 70 5.89 11.14 0.70
CA LEU A 70 6.84 10.44 -0.17
C LEU A 70 6.48 10.67 -1.64
N LEU A 71 5.20 10.55 -2.01
CA LEU A 71 4.75 10.80 -3.38
C LEU A 71 4.99 12.25 -3.83
N GLN A 72 4.71 13.23 -2.96
CA GLN A 72 4.97 14.64 -3.24
C GLN A 72 6.45 14.89 -3.52
N GLU A 73 7.35 14.35 -2.68
CA GLU A 73 8.79 14.49 -2.86
C GLU A 73 9.28 13.75 -4.11
N TYR A 74 8.77 12.54 -4.34
CA TYR A 74 9.06 11.75 -5.54
C TYR A 74 8.75 12.52 -6.82
N LYS A 75 7.57 13.16 -6.87
CA LYS A 75 7.15 14.03 -7.98
C LYS A 75 7.98 15.31 -8.07
N ARG A 76 8.27 15.95 -6.93
CA ARG A 76 9.06 17.19 -6.87
C ARG A 76 10.47 16.98 -7.43
N LEU A 77 11.05 15.82 -7.17
CA LEU A 77 12.37 15.43 -7.67
C LEU A 77 12.35 14.91 -9.12
N GLY A 78 11.16 14.73 -9.73
CA GLY A 78 11.02 14.20 -11.08
C GLY A 78 11.50 12.76 -11.23
N LEU A 79 11.28 11.94 -10.19
CA LEU A 79 11.73 10.55 -10.15
C LEU A 79 10.74 9.62 -10.87
N GLY A 80 11.25 8.53 -11.44
CA GLY A 80 10.46 7.52 -12.15
C GLY A 80 9.87 7.99 -13.47
N ARG A 81 9.05 7.12 -14.06
CA ARG A 81 8.28 7.42 -15.27
C ARG A 81 6.89 7.95 -14.91
N LEU A 82 6.19 8.52 -15.89
CA LEU A 82 4.83 9.02 -15.70
C LEU A 82 3.87 7.90 -15.27
N GLU A 83 4.08 6.69 -15.79
CA GLU A 83 3.29 5.51 -15.42
C GLU A 83 3.50 5.14 -13.95
N ASP A 84 4.75 5.20 -13.46
CA ASP A 84 5.07 4.90 -12.06
C ASP A 84 4.39 5.91 -11.12
N VAL A 85 4.41 7.20 -11.48
CA VAL A 85 3.70 8.25 -10.73
C VAL A 85 2.19 8.01 -10.73
N SER A 86 1.61 7.61 -11.87
CA SER A 86 0.18 7.32 -11.97
C SER A 86 -0.24 6.17 -11.06
N VAL A 87 0.54 5.08 -11.01
CA VAL A 87 0.31 3.95 -10.09
C VAL A 87 0.39 4.43 -8.63
N LEU A 88 1.39 5.22 -8.28
CA LEU A 88 1.55 5.74 -6.91
C LEU A 88 0.41 6.71 -6.50
N GLU A 89 -0.17 7.46 -7.46
CA GLU A 89 -1.37 8.25 -7.22
C GLU A 89 -2.60 7.38 -6.97
N GLN A 90 -2.76 6.27 -7.70
CA GLN A 90 -3.80 5.29 -7.43
C GLN A 90 -3.66 4.67 -6.03
N VAL A 91 -2.44 4.38 -5.59
CA VAL A 91 -2.17 3.93 -4.20
C VAL A 91 -2.73 4.92 -3.19
N ASN A 92 -2.44 6.21 -3.33
CA ASN A 92 -2.92 7.23 -2.40
C ASN A 92 -4.44 7.42 -2.44
N LEU A 93 -5.09 7.19 -3.58
CA LEU A 93 -6.54 7.31 -3.76
C LEU A 93 -7.30 6.09 -3.21
N MET A 94 -6.84 4.88 -3.56
CA MET A 94 -7.54 3.62 -3.30
C MET A 94 -7.21 3.05 -1.92
N THR A 95 -6.08 3.42 -1.33
CA THR A 95 -5.63 2.94 -0.03
C THR A 95 -5.26 4.10 0.91
N PRO A 96 -6.20 4.98 1.27
CA PRO A 96 -5.90 6.14 2.12
C PRO A 96 -5.33 5.73 3.48
N GLU A 97 -4.33 6.49 3.96
CA GLU A 97 -3.59 6.21 5.22
C GLU A 97 -4.48 6.31 6.47
N ASN A 98 -5.47 7.22 6.47
CA ASN A 98 -6.42 7.37 7.57
C ASN A 98 -7.67 6.54 7.30
N ILE A 99 -7.80 5.41 8.01
CA ILE A 99 -9.02 4.60 8.02
C ILE A 99 -9.90 5.08 9.18
N HIS A 100 -10.91 5.90 8.88
CA HIS A 100 -11.90 6.29 9.88
C HIS A 100 -12.89 5.12 10.08
N LEU A 101 -12.81 4.43 11.21
CA LEU A 101 -13.67 3.31 11.61
C LEU A 101 -15.11 3.73 12.00
N ASN A 102 -15.68 4.74 11.35
CA ASN A 102 -17.09 5.12 11.50
C ASN A 102 -17.88 4.69 10.27
N SER A 103 -19.00 4.01 10.50
CA SER A 103 -19.85 3.32 9.49
C SER A 103 -20.46 4.20 8.38
N PHE A 104 -20.06 5.47 8.27
CA PHE A 104 -20.59 6.44 7.32
C PHE A 104 -19.54 6.98 6.32
N MET A 105 -18.25 6.63 6.45
CA MET A 105 -17.15 7.18 5.61
C MET A 105 -16.38 6.13 4.80
N TYR A 106 -16.99 4.97 4.54
CA TYR A 106 -16.32 3.85 3.90
C TYR A 106 -16.51 3.71 2.39
N GLU A 107 -17.25 4.60 1.73
CA GLU A 107 -17.52 4.44 0.29
C GLU A 107 -16.25 4.10 -0.53
N PRO A 108 -15.06 4.73 -0.35
CA PRO A 108 -13.94 4.44 -1.24
C PRO A 108 -13.21 3.09 -1.05
N ILE A 109 -13.19 2.46 0.14
CA ILE A 109 -12.52 1.15 0.36
C ILE A 109 -13.53 0.00 0.44
N LEU A 110 -14.73 0.24 1.02
CA LEU A 110 -15.78 -0.77 1.03
C LEU A 110 -16.41 -0.94 -0.36
N ASP A 111 -16.61 0.14 -1.14
CA ASP A 111 -17.20 0.04 -2.49
C ASP A 111 -16.17 -0.40 -3.54
N LEU A 112 -14.88 -0.28 -3.24
CA LEU A 112 -13.85 -0.77 -4.14
C LEU A 112 -13.89 -2.30 -4.15
N GLY A 113 -14.26 -2.86 -5.31
CA GLY A 113 -14.19 -4.30 -5.55
C GLY A 113 -12.76 -4.80 -5.33
N ILE A 114 -12.61 -5.95 -4.67
CA ILE A 114 -11.28 -6.52 -4.39
C ILE A 114 -10.46 -6.74 -5.65
N ALA A 115 -11.10 -6.98 -6.80
CA ALA A 115 -10.47 -7.05 -8.11
C ALA A 115 -9.58 -5.82 -8.39
N HIS A 116 -10.06 -4.61 -8.04
CA HIS A 116 -9.27 -3.38 -8.21
C HIS A 116 -8.07 -3.32 -7.26
N LEU A 117 -8.21 -3.77 -6.01
CA LEU A 117 -7.08 -3.87 -5.08
C LEU A 117 -6.05 -4.90 -5.57
N LYS A 118 -6.49 -6.03 -6.12
CA LYS A 118 -5.60 -7.03 -6.71
C LYS A 118 -4.87 -6.48 -7.93
N ALA A 119 -5.58 -5.79 -8.83
CA ALA A 119 -4.98 -5.14 -9.98
C ALA A 119 -3.91 -4.11 -9.56
N LEU A 120 -4.24 -3.22 -8.61
CA LEU A 120 -3.31 -2.25 -8.08
C LEU A 120 -2.11 -2.91 -7.38
N TYR A 121 -2.34 -4.00 -6.62
CA TYR A 121 -1.27 -4.76 -5.99
C TYR A 121 -0.30 -5.35 -7.02
N ALA A 122 -0.81 -5.88 -8.14
CA ALA A 122 0.02 -6.37 -9.24
C ALA A 122 0.83 -5.24 -9.90
N GLU A 123 0.22 -4.08 -10.15
CA GLU A 123 0.90 -2.91 -10.71
C GLU A 123 2.03 -2.40 -9.80
N VAL A 124 1.76 -2.29 -8.50
CA VAL A 124 2.76 -1.83 -7.52
C VAL A 124 3.93 -2.80 -7.41
N LYS A 125 3.70 -4.11 -7.55
CA LYS A 125 4.79 -5.12 -7.59
C LYS A 125 5.70 -4.99 -8.82
N LEU A 126 5.26 -4.32 -9.88
CA LEU A 126 6.04 -4.09 -11.10
C LEU A 126 6.84 -2.78 -11.04
N LEU A 127 6.71 -1.98 -9.98
CA LEU A 127 7.49 -0.76 -9.81
C LEU A 127 9.00 -1.10 -9.70
N PRO A 128 9.89 -0.32 -10.34
CA PRO A 128 11.33 -0.62 -10.43
C PRO A 128 12.03 -0.76 -9.10
#